data_AF-A0AAU3VZQ7-F1
#
_entry.id   AF-A0AAU3VZQ7-F1
#
_cell.length_a   1.000
_cell.length_b   1.000
_cell.length_c   1.000
_cell.angle_alpha   90.00
_cell.angle_beta   90.00
_cell.angle_gamma   90.00
#
_symmetry.space_group_name_H-M   'P 1'
#
loop_
_entity.id
_entity.type
_entity.pdbx_description
1 polymer ?
#
loop_
_entity_poly.entity_id
_entity_poly.type
_entity_poly.pdbx_seq_one_letter_code
_entity_poly.pdbx_strand_id
1 'polypeptide(L)' 'MEPVGVFTKENGEMLHPANGTRRFIEPYEEIDLPPVRLHDLRHGAATLAHAAGADLKDIQEMLGHS' A
#
# COMPACT_ATOMS: atom_id res chain seq x y z
N MET A 1 -8.60 26.79 6.32
CA MET A 1 -9.26 25.47 6.36
C MET A 1 -8.16 24.49 6.68
N GLU A 2 -8.21 23.85 7.86
CA GLU A 2 -7.22 22.83 8.22
C GLU A 2 -7.28 21.68 7.19
N PRO A 3 -6.15 21.17 6.70
CA PRO A 3 -6.16 20.10 5.72
C PRO A 3 -6.79 18.85 6.33
N VAL A 4 -7.90 18.40 5.73
CA VAL A 4 -8.46 17.09 6.02
C VAL A 4 -7.54 16.03 5.42
N GLY A 5 -7.23 14.98 6.20
CA GLY A 5 -6.45 13.87 5.68
C GLY A 5 -7.16 13.18 4.51
N VAL A 6 -6.38 12.70 3.54
CA VAL A 6 -6.93 11.98 2.36
C VAL A 6 -7.62 10.68 2.78
N PHE A 7 -7.10 10.00 3.80
CA PHE A 7 -7.65 8.76 4.34
C PHE A 7 -8.37 9.00 5.67
N THR A 8 -9.63 9.42 5.57
CA THR A 8 -10.47 9.79 6.71
C THR A 8 -11.81 9.05 6.68
N LYS A 9 -12.45 8.96 7.84
CA LYS A 9 -13.86 8.58 7.96
C LYS A 9 -14.74 9.72 7.46
N GLU A 10 -16.04 9.47 7.31
CA GLU A 10 -17.03 10.49 6.90
C GLU A 10 -17.06 11.72 7.83
N ASN A 11 -16.71 11.55 9.10
CA ASN A 11 -16.63 12.63 10.09
C ASN A 11 -15.29 13.40 10.08
N GLY A 12 -14.37 13.09 9.14
CA GLY A 12 -13.07 13.73 9.01
C GLY A 12 -11.96 13.19 9.93
N GLU A 13 -12.25 12.23 10.79
CA GLU A 13 -11.21 11.56 11.60
C GLU A 13 -10.31 10.67 10.73
N MET A 14 -9.02 10.61 11.06
CA MET A 14 -8.07 9.72 10.39
C MET A 14 -8.50 8.26 10.53
N LEU A 15 -8.36 7.50 9.44
CA LEU A 15 -8.52 6.05 9.52
C LEU A 15 -7.41 5.43 10.38
N HIS A 16 -7.79 4.54 11.30
CA HIS A 16 -6.81 3.75 12.03
C HIS A 16 -6.01 2.88 11.05
N PRO A 17 -4.66 2.81 11.12
CA PRO A 17 -3.83 2.09 10.14
C PRO A 17 -4.24 0.63 9.93
N ALA A 18 -4.67 -0.05 10.99
CA ALA A 18 -5.12 -1.44 10.92
C ALA A 18 -6.35 -1.64 10.00
N ASN A 19 -7.15 -0.61 9.74
CA ASN A 19 -8.28 -0.70 8.79
C ASN A 19 -7.80 -1.02 7.38
N GLY A 20 -6.64 -0.48 6.96
CA GLY A 20 -6.07 -0.76 5.63
C GLY A 20 -5.72 -2.24 5.49
N THR A 21 -5.02 -2.81 6.47
CA THR A 21 -4.68 -4.23 6.51
C THR A 21 -5.93 -5.11 6.51
N ARG A 22 -6.90 -4.80 7.39
CA ARG A 22 -8.14 -5.58 7.50
C ARG A 22 -8.92 -5.57 6.19
N ARG A 23 -9.09 -4.39 5.57
CA ARG A 23 -9.85 -4.24 4.32
C ARG A 23 -9.18 -4.93 3.14
N PHE A 24 -7.86 -5.13 3.19
CA PHE A 24 -7.13 -5.93 2.21
C PHE A 24 -7.31 -7.43 2.43
N ILE A 25 -7.24 -7.91 3.67
CA ILE A 25 -7.32 -9.33 4.01
C ILE A 25 -8.73 -9.88 3.79
N GLU A 26 -9.79 -9.14 4.16
CA GLU A 26 -11.19 -9.58 4.03
C GLU A 26 -11.53 -10.18 2.64
N PRO A 27 -11.37 -9.46 1.51
CA PRO A 27 -11.65 -10.01 0.18
C PRO A 27 -10.59 -11.03 -0.27
N TYR A 28 -9.39 -10.94 0.27
CA TYR A 28 -8.30 -11.85 -0.07
C TYR A 28 -8.53 -13.26 0.51
N GLU A 29 -9.17 -13.38 1.68
CA GLU A 29 -9.55 -14.68 2.26
C GLU A 29 -10.64 -15.40 1.46
N GLU A 30 -11.32 -14.70 0.55
CA GLU A 30 -12.39 -15.25 -0.29
C GLU A 30 -11.87 -15.80 -1.64
N ILE A 31 -10.58 -15.64 -1.95
CA ILE A 31 -9.97 -16.08 -3.21
C ILE A 31 -8.95 -17.19 -2.99
N ASP A 32 -8.88 -18.14 -3.93
CA ASP A 32 -7.98 -19.31 -3.87
C ASP A 32 -6.56 -18.93 -4.34
N LEU A 33 -5.92 -17.99 -3.66
CA LEU A 33 -4.54 -17.57 -3.91
C LEU A 33 -3.62 -17.88 -2.73
N PRO A 34 -2.29 -17.99 -2.94
CA PRO A 34 -1.32 -18.14 -1.86
C PRO A 34 -1.23 -16.88 -0.99
N PRO A 35 -1.19 -16.99 0.36
CA PRO A 35 -1.30 -15.88 1.31
C PRO A 35 -0.34 -14.74 1.01
N VAL A 36 -0.86 -13.52 0.90
CA VAL A 36 -0.08 -12.29 0.66
C VAL A 36 -0.45 -11.21 1.68
N ARG A 37 0.55 -10.46 2.16
CA ARG A 37 0.36 -9.33 3.07
C ARG A 37 0.22 -8.04 2.28
N LEU A 38 -0.44 -7.04 2.87
CA LEU A 38 -0.53 -5.70 2.28
C LEU A 38 0.85 -5.08 1.98
N HIS A 39 1.86 -5.33 2.82
CA HIS A 39 3.22 -4.85 2.59
C HIS A 39 3.90 -5.51 1.38
N ASP A 40 3.50 -6.73 1.01
CA ASP A 40 4.09 -7.41 -0.14
C ASP A 40 3.69 -6.71 -1.45
N LEU A 41 2.60 -5.93 -1.47
CA LEU A 41 2.26 -5.07 -2.61
C LEU A 41 3.33 -4.00 -2.85
N ARG A 42 3.94 -3.47 -1.79
CA ARG A 42 5.05 -2.53 -1.89
C ARG A 42 6.29 -3.19 -2.50
N HIS A 43 6.59 -4.43 -2.09
CA HIS A 43 7.65 -5.21 -2.73
C HIS A 43 7.32 -5.51 -4.20
N GLY A 44 6.07 -5.88 -4.50
CA GLY A 44 5.59 -6.11 -5.85
C GLY A 44 5.74 -4.86 -6.74
N ALA A 45 5.43 -3.67 -6.23
CA ALA A 45 5.64 -2.41 -6.95
C ALA A 45 7.12 -2.19 -7.29
N ALA A 46 8.04 -2.52 -6.37
CA ALA A 46 9.48 -2.46 -6.62
C ALA A 46 9.91 -3.42 -7.73
N THR A 47 9.44 -4.68 -7.67
CA THR A 47 9.73 -5.70 -8.69
C THR A 47 9.19 -5.31 -10.06
N LEU A 48 7.96 -4.78 -10.11
CA LEU A 48 7.34 -4.33 -11.37
C LEU A 48 8.07 -3.11 -11.95
N ALA A 49 8.44 -2.14 -11.13
CA ALA A 49 9.22 -0.98 -11.57
C ALA A 49 10.58 -1.41 -12.12
N HIS A 50 11.27 -2.33 -11.44
CA HIS A 50 12.54 -2.87 -11.93
C HIS A 50 12.38 -3.62 -13.26
N ALA A 51 11.35 -4.45 -13.37
CA ALA A 51 11.04 -5.17 -14.61
C ALA A 51 10.69 -4.23 -15.77
N ALA A 52 10.13 -3.04 -15.48
CA ALA A 52 9.86 -1.98 -16.45
C ALA A 52 11.11 -1.16 -16.84
N GLY A 53 12.28 -1.48 -16.28
CA GLY A 53 13.56 -0.82 -16.60
C GLY A 53 13.88 0.39 -15.73
N ALA A 54 13.14 0.63 -14.64
CA ALA A 54 13.51 1.64 -13.66
C ALA A 54 14.83 1.25 -12.98
N ASP A 55 15.70 2.24 -12.77
CA ASP A 55 16.93 2.01 -12.05
C ASP A 55 16.70 1.90 -10.53
N LEU A 56 17.70 1.39 -9.81
CA LEU A 56 17.61 1.18 -8.37
C LEU A 56 17.40 2.48 -7.60
N LYS A 57 17.88 3.62 -8.11
CA LYS A 57 17.76 4.91 -7.45
C LYS A 57 16.34 5.43 -7.56
N ASP A 58 15.75 5.37 -8.76
CA ASP A 58 14.35 5.72 -9.01
C ASP A 58 13.40 4.89 -8.13
N ILE A 59 13.67 3.59 -7.99
CA ILE A 59 12.88 2.70 -7.14
C ILE A 59 13.04 3.07 -5.66
N GLN A 60 14.25 3.39 -5.19
CA GLN A 60 14.47 3.83 -3.80
C GLN A 60 13.73 5.14 -3.50
N GLU A 61 13.81 6.12 -4.40
CA GLU A 61 13.09 7.39 -4.30
C GLU A 61 11.57 7.19 -4.29
N MET A 62 11.04 6.37 -5.21
CA MET A 62 9.61 6.02 -5.27
C MET A 62 9.12 5.39 -3.96
N LEU A 63 9.92 4.48 -3.40
CA LEU A 63 9.57 3.80 -2.16
C LEU A 63 9.78 4.70 -0.94
N GLY A 64 10.61 5.74 -1.02
CA GLY A 64 10.96 6.58 0.11
C GLY A 64 11.81 5.84 1.15
N HIS A 65 12.71 4.96 0.68
CA HIS A 65 13.78 4.46 1.55
C HIS A 65 14.78 5.61 1.76
N SER A 66 14.82 6.16 2.99
CA SER A 66 15.89 7.05 3.44
C SER A 66 17.14 6.28 3.83
#